data_AF-A0A966R792-F1
#
_entry.id   AF-A0A966R792-F1
#
_cell.length_a   1.000
_cell.length_b   1.000
_cell.length_c   1.000
_cell.angle_alpha   90.00
_cell.angle_beta   90.00
_cell.angle_gamma   90.00
#
_symmetry.space_group_name_H-M   'P 1'
#
loop_
_entity.id
_entity.type
_entity.pdbx_description
1 polymer ?
#
loop_
_entity_poly.entity_id
_entity_poly.type
_entity_poly.pdbx_seq_one_letter_code
_entity_poly.pdbx_strand_id
1 'polypeptide(L)'
;MDLNKEMSEPPMSTCVFPLYDMVCTRLGETPIAPLNDEEQASLVANVKALDSMGQELVFALIRYHQLRVSGESMMEAPFGMRKMKNGEHRVDVRNLPPSLQHVLTHFVKIHQQGSST
;
A
#
# COMPACT_ATOMS: atom_id res chain seq x y z
N MET A 1 20.45 9.44 46.00
CA MET A 1 21.24 9.23 44.78
C MET A 1 20.41 8.35 43.90
N ASP A 2 19.70 9.03 43.02
CA ASP A 2 18.46 8.57 42.40
C ASP A 2 18.67 7.48 41.37
N LEU A 3 17.77 6.50 41.45
CA LEU A 3 17.47 5.52 40.43
C LEU A 3 17.03 6.25 39.15
N ASN A 4 17.88 6.26 38.13
CA ASN A 4 17.43 6.41 36.76
C ASN A 4 17.97 5.22 35.96
N LYS A 5 17.24 4.10 36.10
CA LYS A 5 17.33 2.97 35.17
C LYS A 5 16.56 3.42 33.92
N GLU A 6 17.29 3.94 32.94
CA GLU A 6 16.76 4.23 31.62
C GLU A 6 16.12 2.96 31.06
N MET A 7 14.79 2.92 31.10
CA MET A 7 13.99 1.99 30.32
C MET A 7 14.14 2.41 28.87
N SER A 8 15.15 1.85 28.18
CA SER A 8 15.14 1.82 26.72
C SER A 8 13.86 1.12 26.29
N GLU A 9 12.95 1.90 25.71
CA GLU A 9 11.78 1.37 25.04
C GLU A 9 12.24 0.32 24.01
N PRO A 10 11.57 -0.84 23.92
CA PRO A 10 11.92 -1.84 22.91
C PRO A 10 11.82 -1.17 21.52
N PRO A 11 12.79 -1.40 20.62
CA PRO A 11 12.68 -0.86 19.27
C PRO A 11 11.35 -1.33 18.69
N MET A 12 10.48 -0.40 18.30
CA MET A 12 9.27 -0.72 17.56
C MET A 12 9.70 -1.62 16.41
N SER A 13 9.26 -2.87 16.41
CA SER A 13 9.54 -3.83 15.35
C SER A 13 9.25 -3.14 14.03
N THR A 14 10.29 -2.78 13.29
CA THR A 14 10.15 -2.21 11.95
C THR A 14 9.59 -3.34 11.11
N CYS A 15 8.26 -3.39 10.99
CA CYS A 15 7.59 -4.34 10.12
C CYS A 15 8.16 -4.05 8.73
N VAL A 16 8.97 -4.97 8.20
CA VAL A 16 9.53 -4.86 6.85
C VAL A 16 8.53 -5.52 5.92
N PHE A 17 8.09 -4.81 4.89
CA PHE A 17 7.31 -5.41 3.81
C PHE A 17 8.15 -5.37 2.53
N PRO A 18 8.94 -6.43 2.25
CA PRO A 18 9.92 -6.44 1.16
C PRO A 18 9.31 -6.14 -0.21
N LEU A 19 8.07 -6.58 -0.46
CA LEU A 19 7.36 -6.29 -1.71
C LEU A 19 7.15 -4.79 -1.88
N TYR A 20 6.67 -4.10 -0.84
CA TYR A 20 6.46 -2.66 -0.89
C TYR A 20 7.78 -1.92 -1.12
N ASP A 21 8.82 -2.28 -0.37
CA ASP A 21 10.12 -1.63 -0.48
C ASP A 21 10.72 -1.83 -1.89
N MET A 22 10.62 -3.04 -2.45
CA MET A 22 11.03 -3.35 -3.82
C MET A 22 10.29 -2.47 -4.85
N VAL A 23 8.98 -2.31 -4.70
CA VAL A 23 8.17 -1.49 -5.62
C VAL A 23 8.55 -0.02 -5.49
N CYS A 24 8.75 0.48 -4.27
CA CYS A 24 9.20 1.85 -4.02
C CYS A 24 10.60 2.12 -4.58
N THR A 25 11.56 1.20 -4.43
CA THR A 25 12.91 1.35 -5.01
C THR A 25 12.85 1.50 -6.53
N ARG A 26 11.93 0.79 -7.21
CA ARG A 26 11.77 0.90 -8.67
C ARG A 26 11.17 2.23 -9.13
N LEU A 27 10.44 2.94 -8.25
CA LEU A 27 9.85 4.25 -8.54
C LEU A 27 10.86 5.41 -8.41
N GLY A 28 11.96 5.20 -7.69
CA GLY A 28 12.97 6.23 -7.45
C GLY A 28 12.47 7.40 -6.57
N GLU A 29 13.29 8.45 -6.46
CA GLU A 29 13.01 9.65 -5.64
C GLU A 29 12.34 10.80 -6.42
N THR A 30 11.93 10.55 -7.67
CA THR A 30 11.33 11.59 -8.52
C THR A 30 9.96 12.05 -7.99
N PRO A 31 9.63 13.36 -8.06
CA PRO A 31 8.31 13.86 -7.72
C PRO A 31 7.25 13.12 -8.53
N ILE A 32 6.38 12.39 -7.83
CA ILE A 32 5.35 11.57 -8.45
C ILE A 32 4.16 12.48 -8.81
N ALA A 33 4.04 12.79 -10.10
CA ALA A 33 2.87 13.49 -10.62
C ALA A 33 1.60 12.62 -10.45
N PRO A 34 0.42 13.22 -10.22
CA PRO A 34 -0.84 12.50 -10.28
C PRO A 34 -1.00 11.79 -11.62
N LEU A 35 -1.58 10.59 -11.60
CA LEU A 35 -1.97 9.89 -12.83
C LEU A 35 -3.00 10.73 -13.58
N ASN A 36 -2.90 10.75 -14.91
CA ASN A 36 -3.96 11.32 -15.73
C ASN A 36 -5.20 10.39 -15.76
N ASP A 37 -6.30 10.86 -16.34
CA ASP A 37 -7.57 10.12 -16.36
C ASP A 37 -7.47 8.73 -17.05
N GLU A 38 -6.68 8.62 -18.11
CA GLU A 38 -6.47 7.36 -18.85
C GLU A 38 -5.66 6.36 -18.01
N GLU A 39 -4.57 6.83 -17.40
CA GLU A 39 -3.73 6.03 -16.51
C GLU A 39 -4.50 5.57 -15.27
N GLN A 40 -5.30 6.47 -14.70
CA GLN A 40 -6.15 6.16 -13.54
C GLN A 40 -7.24 5.14 -13.92
N ALA A 41 -7.88 5.29 -15.07
CA ALA A 41 -8.85 4.32 -15.57
C ALA A 41 -8.22 2.94 -15.80
N SER A 42 -7.01 2.92 -16.39
CA SER A 42 -6.23 1.69 -16.59
C SER A 42 -5.88 1.02 -15.27
N LEU A 43 -5.39 1.77 -14.28
CA LEU A 43 -5.09 1.25 -12.96
C LEU A 43 -6.32 0.63 -12.30
N VAL A 44 -7.47 1.31 -12.33
CA VAL A 44 -8.73 0.80 -11.77
C VAL A 44 -9.16 -0.50 -12.45
N ALA A 45 -9.05 -0.59 -13.78
CA ALA A 45 -9.38 -1.79 -14.52
C ALA A 45 -8.43 -2.95 -14.16
N ASN A 46 -7.13 -2.67 -14.11
CA ASN A 46 -6.11 -3.67 -13.83
C ASN A 46 -6.18 -4.19 -12.39
N VAL A 47 -6.42 -3.32 -11.40
CA VAL A 47 -6.65 -3.74 -10.01
C VAL A 47 -7.86 -4.64 -9.92
N LYS A 48 -8.98 -4.32 -10.60
CA LYS A 48 -10.18 -5.17 -10.61
C LYS A 48 -9.97 -6.54 -11.27
N ALA A 49 -9.04 -6.63 -12.21
CA ALA A 49 -8.73 -7.86 -12.93
C ALA A 49 -7.80 -8.81 -12.15
N LEU A 50 -7.27 -8.40 -11.00
CA LEU A 50 -6.45 -9.27 -10.15
C LEU A 50 -7.27 -10.42 -9.55
N ASP A 51 -6.60 -11.55 -9.38
CA ASP A 51 -7.08 -12.70 -8.61
C ASP A 51 -7.19 -12.37 -7.11
N SER A 52 -7.77 -13.29 -6.33
CA SER A 52 -8.00 -13.07 -4.89
C SER A 52 -6.70 -12.72 -4.15
N MET A 53 -5.60 -13.42 -4.47
CA MET A 53 -4.29 -13.14 -3.89
C MET A 53 -3.79 -11.74 -4.29
N GLY A 54 -3.93 -11.34 -5.56
CA GLY A 54 -3.56 -10.00 -6.01
C GLY A 54 -4.37 -8.91 -5.30
N GLN A 55 -5.67 -9.11 -5.08
CA GLN A 55 -6.51 -8.17 -4.32
C GLN A 55 -6.05 -8.03 -2.86
N GLU A 56 -5.71 -9.14 -2.20
CA GLU A 56 -5.16 -9.14 -0.84
C GLU A 56 -3.84 -8.38 -0.76
N LEU A 57 -2.95 -8.57 -1.75
CA LEU A 57 -1.68 -7.85 -1.83
C LEU A 57 -1.86 -6.35 -2.07
N VAL A 58 -2.83 -5.94 -2.90
CA VAL A 58 -3.19 -4.52 -3.05
C VAL A 58 -3.59 -3.94 -1.70
N PHE A 59 -4.46 -4.62 -0.95
CA PHE A 59 -4.86 -4.16 0.38
C PHE A 59 -3.67 -4.04 1.33
N ALA A 60 -2.78 -5.04 1.33
CA ALA A 60 -1.57 -5.02 2.15
C ALA A 60 -0.63 -3.85 1.80
N LEU A 61 -0.43 -3.55 0.51
CA LEU A 61 0.39 -2.43 0.04
C LEU A 61 -0.18 -1.09 0.51
N ILE A 62 -1.49 -0.91 0.38
CA ILE A 62 -2.18 0.31 0.83
C ILE A 62 -2.04 0.47 2.34
N ARG A 63 -2.26 -0.62 3.08
CA ARG A 63 -2.15 -0.61 4.54
C ARG A 63 -0.74 -0.27 5.00
N TYR A 64 0.26 -0.90 4.40
CA TYR A 64 1.65 -0.64 4.73
C TYR A 64 2.08 0.78 4.39
N HIS A 65 1.61 1.33 3.25
CA HIS A 65 1.84 2.72 2.89
C HIS A 65 1.31 3.69 3.95
N GLN A 66 0.07 3.49 4.42
CA GLN A 66 -0.52 4.30 5.47
C GLN A 66 0.26 4.21 6.79
N LEU A 67 0.68 3.01 7.19
CA LEU A 67 1.51 2.82 8.39
C LEU A 67 2.83 3.58 8.29
N ARG A 68 3.45 3.59 7.09
CA ARG A 68 4.71 4.30 6.86
C ARG A 68 4.57 5.82 6.79
N VAL A 69 3.48 6.34 6.24
CA VAL A 69 3.31 7.78 5.99
C VAL A 69 2.62 8.48 7.16
N SER A 70 1.56 7.87 7.70
CA SER A 70 0.69 8.52 8.68
C SER A 70 0.93 8.05 10.11
N GLY A 71 1.59 6.90 10.31
CA GLY A 71 1.69 6.26 11.63
C GLY A 71 0.34 5.86 12.23
N GLU A 72 -0.72 5.85 11.42
CA GLU A 72 -2.10 5.58 11.85
C GLU A 72 -2.28 4.15 12.35
N SER A 73 -3.26 3.96 13.24
CA SER A 73 -3.50 2.69 13.92
C SER A 73 -3.83 1.55 12.95
N MET A 74 -3.31 0.35 13.26
CA MET A 74 -3.66 -0.90 12.60
C MET A 74 -5.14 -1.30 12.74
N MET A 75 -5.93 -0.56 13.51
CA MET A 75 -7.37 -0.82 13.70
C MET A 75 -8.27 -0.04 12.74
N GLU A 76 -7.78 1.01 12.09
CA GLU A 76 -8.59 1.84 11.19
C GLU A 76 -8.51 1.38 9.75
N ALA A 77 -9.58 1.52 8.97
CA ALA A 77 -9.54 1.14 7.56
C ALA A 77 -8.59 2.07 6.79
N PRO A 78 -7.73 1.55 5.90
CA PRO A 78 -6.75 2.37 5.22
C PRO A 78 -7.39 3.39 4.28
N PHE A 79 -6.95 4.65 4.37
CA PHE A 79 -7.43 5.76 3.53
C PHE A 79 -8.97 5.87 3.45
N GLY A 80 -9.65 5.61 4.58
CA GLY A 80 -11.11 5.72 4.65
C GLY A 80 -11.88 4.64 3.87
N MET A 81 -11.25 3.52 3.56
CA MET A 81 -11.90 2.40 2.88
C MET A 81 -13.15 1.92 3.61
N ARG A 82 -14.24 1.73 2.86
CA ARG A 82 -15.47 1.15 3.40
C ARG A 82 -15.36 -0.37 3.42
N LYS A 83 -15.54 -0.95 4.60
CA LYS A 83 -15.77 -2.39 4.76
C LYS A 83 -17.17 -2.72 4.23
N MET A 84 -17.25 -3.66 3.30
CA MET A 84 -18.52 -4.17 2.79
C MET A 84 -19.15 -5.14 3.78
N LYS A 85 -20.46 -5.40 3.61
CA LYS A 85 -21.23 -6.31 4.48
C LYS A 85 -20.73 -7.76 4.46
N ASN A 86 -20.08 -8.18 3.38
CA ASN A 86 -19.46 -9.50 3.24
C ASN A 86 -18.04 -9.58 3.86
N GLY A 87 -17.56 -8.52 4.50
CA GLY A 87 -16.21 -8.46 5.06
C GLY A 87 -15.13 -8.04 4.07
N GLU A 88 -15.45 -7.89 2.78
CA GLU A 88 -14.50 -7.43 1.76
C GLU A 88 -14.25 -5.92 1.86
N HIS A 89 -13.04 -5.50 1.51
CA HIS A 89 -12.68 -4.10 1.42
C HIS A 89 -12.73 -3.64 -0.04
N ARG A 90 -13.57 -2.66 -0.35
CA ARG A 90 -13.56 -2.05 -1.69
C ARG A 90 -12.49 -0.98 -1.73
N VAL A 91 -11.46 -1.21 -2.53
CA VAL A 91 -10.42 -0.23 -2.79
C VAL A 91 -10.93 0.79 -3.80
N ASP A 92 -11.07 2.05 -3.37
CA ASP A 92 -11.28 3.17 -4.29
C ASP A 92 -9.94 3.79 -4.65
N VAL A 93 -9.33 3.27 -5.72
CA VAL A 93 -7.97 3.63 -6.14
C VAL A 93 -7.85 5.11 -6.50
N ARG A 94 -8.95 5.76 -6.91
CA ARG A 94 -8.94 7.16 -7.36
C ARG A 94 -8.65 8.15 -6.24
N ASN A 95 -9.00 7.77 -5.01
CA ASN A 95 -8.86 8.60 -3.82
C ASN A 95 -7.55 8.34 -3.06
N LEU A 96 -6.70 7.46 -3.56
CA LEU A 96 -5.41 7.19 -2.95
C LEU A 96 -4.39 8.30 -3.27
N PRO A 97 -3.39 8.57 -2.40
CA PRO A 97 -2.31 9.49 -2.71
C PRO A 97 -1.59 9.12 -4.02
N PRO A 98 -1.10 10.10 -4.80
CA PRO A 98 -0.39 9.84 -6.05
C PRO A 98 0.74 8.81 -5.92
N SER A 99 1.55 8.90 -4.86
CA SER A 99 2.60 7.93 -4.57
C SER A 99 2.09 6.50 -4.48
N LEU A 100 0.97 6.29 -3.80
CA LEU A 100 0.35 4.98 -3.65
C LEU A 100 -0.29 4.50 -4.97
N GLN A 101 -0.89 5.40 -5.76
CA GLN A 101 -1.39 5.05 -7.10
C GLN A 101 -0.27 4.49 -7.98
N HIS A 102 0.91 5.12 -7.96
CA HIS A 102 2.08 4.66 -8.73
C HIS A 102 2.66 3.34 -8.19
N VAL A 103 2.70 3.15 -6.87
CA VAL A 103 3.05 1.85 -6.26
C VAL A 103 2.13 0.74 -6.77
N LEU A 104 0.81 0.98 -6.76
CA LEU A 104 -0.15 0.01 -7.26
C LEU A 104 0.01 -0.23 -8.77
N THR A 105 0.25 0.81 -9.57
CA THR A 105 0.52 0.65 -11.01
C THR A 105 1.71 -0.27 -11.27
N HIS A 106 2.81 -0.10 -10.53
CA HIS A 106 3.99 -0.96 -10.68
C HIS A 106 3.74 -2.38 -10.19
N PHE A 107 3.09 -2.52 -9.03
CA PHE A 107 2.73 -3.83 -8.49
C PHE A 107 1.89 -4.62 -9.50
N VAL A 108 0.83 -4.02 -10.05
CA VAL A 108 -0.07 -4.73 -10.97
C VAL A 108 0.66 -5.16 -12.25
N LYS A 109 1.53 -4.30 -12.80
CA LYS A 109 2.38 -4.66 -13.95
C LYS A 109 3.27 -5.88 -13.64
N ILE A 110 3.90 -5.92 -12.46
CA ILE A 110 4.76 -7.04 -12.05
C ILE A 110 3.93 -8.32 -11.86
N HIS A 111 2.78 -8.22 -11.18
CA HIS A 111 1.89 -9.35 -10.92
C HIS A 111 1.41 -9.99 -12.22
N GLN A 112 0.94 -9.18 -13.18
CA GLN A 112 0.47 -9.66 -14.47
C GLN A 112 1.57 -10.31 -15.33
N GLN A 113 2.81 -9.79 -15.26
CA GLN A 113 3.96 -10.40 -15.93
C GLN A 113 4.36 -11.75 -15.31
N GLY A 114 4.27 -11.87 -13.98
CA GLY A 114 4.57 -13.10 -13.26
C GLY A 114 3.52 -14.21 -13.41
N SER A 115 2.25 -13.85 -13.61
CA SER A 115 1.15 -14.81 -13.77
C SER A 115 1.02 -15.42 -15.18
N SER A 116 1.94 -15.10 -16.10
CA SER A 116 1.91 -15.58 -17.50
C SER A 116 2.78 -16.81 -17.76
N THR A 117 3.19 -17.55 -16.72
CA THR A 117 3.95 -18.82 -16.81
C THR A 117 3.17 -19.95 -16.17
#